data_AF-A0A4U9RAC2-F1
#
_entry.id   AF-A0A4U9RAC2-F1
#
_cell.length_a   1.000
_cell.length_b   1.000
_cell.length_c   1.000
_cell.angle_alpha   90.00
_cell.angle_beta   90.00
_cell.angle_gamma   90.00
#
_symmetry.space_group_name_H-M   'P 1'
#
loop_
_entity.id
_entity.type
_entity.pdbx_description
1 polymer ?
#
loop_
_entity_poly.entity_id
_entity_poly.type
_entity_poly.pdbx_seq_one_letter_code
_entity_poly.pdbx_strand_id
1 'polypeptide(L)'
;MKSNKRIFKTIDGLELLVINRKSAVIFEIRNNHEENNFDFHLRFNSDTFKYLFEYLEEVSNKSWSNINPKEADSLGADYEEYYDRQFDNNGYLSIRKNQLQIERPVLESNKLYQFNKRKMESFLYDFRKVLMF
;
A
#
# COMPACT_ATOMS: atom_id res chain seq x y z
N MET A 1 -0.91 13.09 20.18
CA MET A 1 -1.11 13.03 18.72
C MET A 1 -0.74 11.63 18.24
N LYS A 2 -1.69 10.78 17.85
CA LYS A 2 -1.34 9.49 17.21
C LYS A 2 -0.62 9.81 15.89
N SER A 3 0.55 9.19 15.67
CA SER A 3 1.34 9.41 14.46
C SER A 3 0.52 9.11 13.22
N ASN A 4 0.50 10.04 12.25
CA ASN A 4 -0.16 9.86 10.94
C ASN A 4 0.67 9.01 9.96
N LYS A 5 1.71 8.35 10.48
CA LYS A 5 2.64 7.55 9.69
C LYS A 5 3.22 6.41 10.51
N ARG A 6 3.51 5.29 9.85
CA ARG A 6 4.16 4.11 10.43
C ARG A 6 5.12 3.50 9.42
N ILE A 7 6.26 3.03 9.91
CA ILE A 7 7.27 2.33 9.12
C ILE A 7 7.15 0.83 9.36
N PHE A 8 7.23 0.06 8.28
CA PHE A 8 7.30 -1.40 8.27
C PHE A 8 8.59 -1.81 7.57
N LYS A 9 9.46 -2.52 8.31
CA LYS A 9 10.72 -3.00 7.78
C LYS A 9 10.51 -4.37 7.13
N THR A 10 11.04 -4.52 5.93
CA THR A 10 11.12 -5.79 5.23
C THR A 10 12.28 -6.62 5.76
N ILE A 11 12.30 -7.93 5.45
CA ILE A 11 13.41 -8.82 5.79
C ILE A 11 14.71 -8.44 5.06
N ASP A 12 14.59 -7.70 3.96
CA ASP A 12 15.71 -7.25 3.11
C ASP A 12 16.21 -5.85 3.46
N GLY A 13 15.66 -5.24 4.51
CA GLY A 13 16.07 -3.91 4.97
C GLY A 13 15.38 -2.72 4.28
N LEU A 14 14.54 -2.95 3.26
CA LEU A 14 13.65 -1.91 2.72
C LEU A 14 12.62 -1.46 3.77
N GLU A 15 12.26 -0.19 3.72
CA GLU A 15 11.35 0.44 4.69
C GLU A 15 10.11 1.03 3.99
N LEU A 16 8.97 0.34 4.14
CA LEU A 16 7.67 0.83 3.71
C LEU A 16 7.13 1.83 4.73
N LEU A 17 6.90 3.07 4.29
CA LEU A 17 6.22 4.09 5.06
C LEU A 17 4.75 4.15 4.64
N VAL A 18 3.85 3.86 5.60
CA VAL A 18 2.41 4.04 5.43
C VAL A 18 2.04 5.38 6.05
N ILE A 19 1.42 6.27 5.26
CA ILE A 19 0.96 7.59 5.69
C ILE A 19 -0.55 7.65 5.57
N ASN A 20 -1.25 8.08 6.62
CA ASN A 20 -2.68 8.33 6.57
C ASN A 20 -2.97 9.84 6.52
N ARG A 21 -3.86 10.22 5.60
CA ARG A 21 -4.45 11.56 5.47
C ARG A 21 -5.96 11.45 5.65
N LYS A 22 -6.64 12.60 5.74
CA LYS A 22 -8.11 12.66 5.93
C LYS A 22 -8.90 11.87 4.87
N SER A 23 -8.36 11.67 3.66
CA SER A 23 -9.08 11.04 2.54
C SER A 23 -8.20 10.11 1.69
N ALA A 24 -7.02 9.74 2.19
CA ALA A 24 -6.06 8.91 1.47
C ALA A 24 -5.17 8.13 2.44
N VAL A 25 -4.75 6.93 2.02
CA VAL A 25 -3.63 6.20 2.59
C VAL A 25 -2.57 6.09 1.50
N ILE A 26 -1.32 6.37 1.85
CA ILE A 26 -0.21 6.50 0.90
C ILE A 26 0.92 5.57 1.32
N PHE A 27 1.49 4.85 0.36
CA PHE A 27 2.72 4.08 0.52
C PHE A 27 3.89 4.87 -0.07
N GLU A 28 4.95 4.99 0.72
CA GLU A 28 6.22 5.57 0.30
C GLU A 28 7.38 4.63 0.65
N ILE A 29 8.47 4.68 -0.11
CA ILE A 29 9.74 4.03 0.24
C ILE A 29 10.64 5.04 0.96
N ARG A 30 11.22 4.66 2.11
CA ARG A 30 12.12 5.55 2.87
C ARG A 30 13.58 5.44 2.48
N ASN A 31 14.07 4.22 2.31
CA ASN A 31 15.48 3.94 2.07
C ASN A 31 15.63 3.39 0.66
N ASN A 32 15.46 4.26 -0.34
CA ASN A 32 15.79 3.91 -1.71
C ASN A 32 17.30 4.07 -1.90
N HIS A 33 18.07 3.02 -1.62
CA HIS A 33 19.52 3.02 -1.84
C HIS A 33 19.90 2.90 -3.33
N GLU A 34 18.93 2.58 -4.19
CA GLU A 34 19.11 2.45 -5.63
C GLU A 34 18.33 3.57 -6.34
N GLU A 35 19.01 4.69 -6.55
CA GLU A 35 18.57 5.70 -7.52
C GLU A 35 18.27 4.94 -8.84
N ASN A 36 17.03 4.99 -9.33
CA ASN A 36 16.52 4.35 -10.56
C ASN A 36 15.74 3.02 -10.49
N ASN A 37 15.32 2.52 -9.33
CA ASN A 37 14.44 1.34 -9.30
C ASN A 37 12.94 1.71 -9.38
N PHE A 38 12.19 1.15 -10.32
CA PHE A 38 10.72 1.28 -10.39
C PHE A 38 10.00 0.21 -9.57
N ASP A 39 10.59 -0.99 -9.43
CA ASP A 39 9.97 -2.19 -8.90
C ASP A 39 10.46 -2.54 -7.49
N PHE A 40 9.53 -2.59 -6.53
CA PHE A 40 9.82 -2.89 -5.13
C PHE A 40 9.17 -4.19 -4.71
N HIS A 41 10.00 -5.16 -4.34
CA HIS A 41 9.58 -6.43 -3.73
C HIS A 41 9.72 -6.35 -2.21
N LEU A 42 8.66 -5.93 -1.53
CA LEU A 42 8.64 -5.74 -0.09
C LEU A 42 8.27 -7.04 0.61
N ARG A 43 9.29 -7.80 1.04
CA ARG A 43 9.12 -9.09 1.74
C ARG A 43 9.12 -8.89 3.26
N PHE A 44 8.11 -9.39 3.95
CA PHE A 44 7.95 -9.22 5.39
C PHE A 44 8.07 -10.57 6.11
N ASN A 45 8.40 -10.55 7.41
CA ASN A 45 8.09 -11.72 8.24
C ASN A 45 6.58 -11.74 8.52
N SER A 46 6.05 -12.91 8.93
CA SER A 46 4.62 -13.11 9.15
C SER A 46 4.01 -12.11 10.14
N ASP A 47 4.70 -11.85 11.24
CA ASP A 47 4.18 -10.98 12.30
C ASP A 47 4.10 -9.52 11.84
N THR A 48 5.10 -9.07 11.09
CA THR A 48 5.13 -7.73 10.51
C THR A 48 4.10 -7.58 9.41
N PHE A 49 3.88 -8.61 8.60
CA PHE A 49 2.88 -8.61 7.54
C PHE A 49 1.45 -8.57 8.10
N LYS A 50 1.18 -9.37 9.14
CA LYS A 50 -0.08 -9.32 9.89
C LYS A 50 -0.28 -7.95 10.54
N TYR A 51 0.77 -7.40 11.16
CA TYR A 51 0.69 -6.08 11.77
C TYR A 51 0.47 -4.96 10.74
N LEU A 52 1.03 -5.09 9.53
CA LEU A 52 0.74 -4.19 8.42
C LEU A 52 -0.75 -4.21 8.07
N PHE A 53 -1.36 -5.39 7.95
CA PHE A 53 -2.80 -5.51 7.70
C PHE A 53 -3.64 -4.83 8.79
N GLU A 54 -3.38 -5.16 10.06
CA GLU A 54 -4.11 -4.58 11.20
C GLU A 54 -3.98 -3.04 11.24
N TYR A 55 -2.77 -2.53 10.95
CA TYR A 55 -2.55 -1.10 10.87
C TYR A 55 -3.30 -0.45 9.71
N LEU A 56 -3.34 -1.10 8.55
CA LEU A 56 -4.11 -0.62 7.39
C LEU A 56 -5.61 -0.58 7.68
N GLU A 57 -6.16 -1.59 8.35
CA GLU A 57 -7.54 -1.55 8.84
C GLU A 57 -7.76 -0.36 9.80
N GLU A 58 -6.85 -0.13 10.76
CA GLU A 58 -6.95 0.99 11.71
C GLU A 58 -6.93 2.34 10.98
N VAL A 59 -5.97 2.58 10.08
CA VAL A 59 -5.85 3.89 9.41
C VAL A 59 -6.94 4.11 8.37
N SER A 60 -7.42 3.06 7.71
CA SER A 60 -8.50 3.16 6.73
C SER A 60 -9.80 3.62 7.39
N ASN A 61 -10.12 3.07 8.57
CA ASN A 61 -11.27 3.51 9.37
C ASN A 61 -11.17 4.96 9.88
N LYS A 62 -9.96 5.53 9.93
CA LYS A 62 -9.76 6.96 10.24
C LYS A 62 -9.87 7.86 9.00
N SER A 63 -9.43 7.37 7.84
CA SER A 63 -9.42 8.11 6.58
C SER A 63 -10.80 8.09 5.90
N TRP A 64 -11.62 7.07 6.12
CA TRP A 64 -12.92 6.96 5.48
C TRP A 64 -13.96 6.36 6.42
N SER A 65 -15.19 6.86 6.35
CA SER A 65 -16.33 6.23 7.02
C SER A 65 -16.74 4.95 6.29
N ASN A 66 -17.15 3.93 7.05
CA ASN A 66 -17.74 2.69 6.54
C ASN A 66 -16.85 2.00 5.49
N ILE A 67 -15.58 1.76 5.81
CA ILE A 67 -14.72 0.88 5.00
C ILE A 67 -15.28 -0.53 5.07
N ASN A 68 -15.55 -1.13 3.91
CA ASN A 68 -16.03 -2.50 3.82
C ASN A 68 -15.18 -3.29 2.81
N PRO A 69 -14.22 -4.11 3.26
CA PRO A 69 -13.40 -4.92 2.36
C PRO A 69 -14.26 -5.84 1.49
N LYS A 70 -14.09 -5.74 0.16
CA LYS A 70 -14.87 -6.47 -0.84
C LYS A 70 -14.10 -6.58 -2.16
N GLU A 71 -14.48 -7.53 -3.02
CA GLU A 71 -13.90 -7.64 -4.37
C GLU A 71 -14.10 -6.37 -5.19
N ALA A 72 -13.12 -6.08 -6.06
CA ALA A 72 -13.24 -5.01 -7.01
C ALA A 72 -14.33 -5.32 -8.04
N ASP A 73 -15.22 -4.34 -8.26
CA ASP A 73 -16.35 -4.41 -9.20
C ASP A 73 -16.15 -3.49 -10.42
N SER A 74 -15.00 -2.82 -10.50
CA SER A 74 -14.66 -1.85 -11.54
C SER A 74 -13.18 -1.48 -11.48
N LEU A 75 -12.63 -0.94 -12.57
CA LEU A 75 -11.24 -0.43 -12.63
C LEU A 75 -10.92 0.64 -11.57
N GLY A 76 -11.92 1.45 -11.20
CA GLY A 76 -11.77 2.46 -10.15
C GLY A 76 -11.70 1.88 -8.74
N ALA A 77 -12.18 0.64 -8.56
CA ALA A 77 -12.11 -0.12 -7.32
C ALA A 77 -10.96 -1.11 -7.30
N ASP A 78 -10.43 -1.51 -8.46
CA ASP A 78 -9.27 -2.40 -8.55
C ASP A 78 -8.01 -1.69 -8.05
N TYR A 79 -7.31 -2.28 -7.08
CA TYR A 79 -6.07 -1.72 -6.56
C TYR A 79 -4.85 -2.06 -7.41
N GLU A 80 -4.95 -3.02 -8.34
CA GLU A 80 -3.78 -3.50 -9.09
C GLU A 80 -3.08 -2.39 -9.88
N GLU A 81 -3.85 -1.41 -10.38
CA GLU A 81 -3.33 -0.25 -11.12
C GLU A 81 -3.61 1.06 -10.35
N TYR A 82 -2.72 2.03 -10.43
CA TYR A 82 -2.91 3.38 -9.91
C TYR A 82 -2.40 4.42 -10.90
N TYR A 83 -3.31 5.25 -11.41
CA TYR A 83 -2.95 6.39 -12.24
C TYR A 83 -2.59 7.62 -11.40
N ASP A 84 -1.32 8.03 -11.50
CA ASP A 84 -0.82 9.25 -10.89
C ASP A 84 -1.01 10.45 -11.82
N ARG A 85 -2.11 11.18 -11.59
CA ARG A 85 -2.46 12.38 -12.38
C ARG A 85 -1.38 13.47 -12.37
N GLN A 86 -0.54 13.53 -11.33
CA GLN A 86 0.49 14.57 -11.27
C GLN A 86 1.59 14.31 -12.30
N PHE A 87 1.88 13.05 -12.56
CA PHE A 87 2.98 12.62 -13.43
C PHE A 87 2.50 11.99 -14.73
N ASP A 88 1.18 11.90 -14.94
CA ASP A 88 0.55 11.28 -16.11
C ASP A 88 1.08 9.87 -16.39
N ASN A 89 1.23 9.08 -15.33
CA ASN A 89 1.77 7.72 -15.43
C ASN A 89 1.09 6.76 -14.45
N ASN A 90 1.17 5.47 -14.75
CA ASN A 90 0.64 4.40 -13.93
C ASN A 90 1.71 3.82 -12.99
N GLY A 91 1.27 3.40 -11.81
CA GLY A 91 1.98 2.45 -10.96
C GLY A 91 1.10 1.24 -10.70
N TYR A 92 1.70 0.17 -10.18
CA TYR A 92 1.01 -1.10 -9.97
C TYR A 92 1.27 -1.65 -8.57
N LEU A 93 0.31 -2.40 -8.05
CA LEU A 93 0.40 -3.03 -6.73
C LEU A 93 -0.17 -4.45 -6.81
N SER A 94 0.60 -5.43 -6.34
CA SER A 94 0.09 -6.78 -6.11
C SER A 94 0.50 -7.30 -4.73
N ILE A 95 -0.28 -8.25 -4.22
CA ILE A 95 -0.08 -8.85 -2.91
C ILE A 95 0.03 -10.37 -3.01
N ARG A 96 0.99 -10.93 -2.28
CA ARG A 96 1.19 -12.37 -2.09
C ARG A 96 1.54 -12.63 -0.63
N LYS A 97 1.62 -13.90 -0.24
CA LYS A 97 1.93 -14.29 1.14
C LYS A 97 3.22 -13.62 1.61
N ASN A 98 3.10 -12.79 2.65
CA ASN A 98 4.20 -12.02 3.24
C ASN A 98 4.93 -11.07 2.27
N GLN A 99 4.30 -10.66 1.17
CA GLN A 99 4.95 -9.81 0.16
C GLN A 99 3.99 -8.81 -0.48
N LEU A 100 4.46 -7.57 -0.62
CA LEU A 100 3.89 -6.61 -1.56
C LEU A 100 4.86 -6.43 -2.72
N GLN A 101 4.37 -6.43 -3.95
CA GLN A 101 5.12 -6.00 -5.12
C GLN A 101 4.51 -4.70 -5.63
N ILE A 102 5.31 -3.64 -5.72
CA ILE A 102 4.85 -2.31 -6.08
C ILE A 102 5.75 -1.71 -7.16
N GLU A 103 5.15 -1.33 -8.27
CA GLU A 103 5.79 -0.54 -9.33
C GLU A 103 5.37 0.93 -9.14
N ARG A 104 6.34 1.83 -8.91
CA ARG A 104 6.04 3.26 -8.75
C ARG A 104 5.85 3.94 -10.11
N PRO A 105 5.05 5.02 -10.20
CA PRO A 105 4.83 5.70 -11.47
C PRO A 105 6.04 6.51 -11.98
N VAL A 106 6.91 6.99 -11.08
CA VAL A 106 8.04 7.88 -11.43
C VAL A 106 9.21 7.75 -10.46
N LEU A 107 10.42 8.08 -10.92
CA LEU A 107 11.65 7.98 -10.12
C LEU A 107 11.83 9.16 -9.15
N GLU A 108 11.29 10.31 -9.51
CA GLU A 108 11.40 11.59 -8.80
C GLU A 108 10.59 11.63 -7.50
N SER A 109 9.78 10.59 -7.23
CA SER A 109 8.97 10.46 -6.03
C SER A 109 9.28 9.17 -5.27
N ASN A 110 9.30 9.29 -3.94
CA ASN A 110 9.28 8.14 -3.04
C ASN A 110 7.90 7.51 -2.91
N LYS A 111 6.85 8.17 -3.43
CA LYS A 111 5.48 7.65 -3.42
C LYS A 111 5.38 6.44 -4.33
N LEU A 112 5.01 5.31 -3.73
CA LEU A 112 4.77 4.07 -4.43
C LEU A 112 3.30 3.94 -4.86
N TYR A 113 2.38 4.33 -3.98
CA TYR A 113 0.95 4.15 -4.24
C TYR A 113 0.09 5.11 -3.40
N GLN A 114 -1.03 5.60 -3.94
CA GLN A 114 -2.02 6.36 -3.18
C GLN A 114 -3.42 5.75 -3.33
N PHE A 115 -3.93 5.19 -2.25
CA PHE A 115 -5.26 4.60 -2.20
C PHE A 115 -6.35 5.67 -2.15
N ASN A 116 -7.40 5.42 -2.93
CA ASN A 116 -8.73 5.93 -2.64
C ASN A 116 -9.51 4.89 -1.80
N LYS A 117 -10.70 5.25 -1.33
CA LYS A 117 -11.55 4.35 -0.52
C LYS A 117 -11.78 2.99 -1.19
N ARG A 118 -12.22 2.98 -2.45
CA ARG A 118 -12.62 1.74 -3.15
C ARG A 118 -11.44 0.81 -3.38
N LYS A 119 -10.27 1.36 -3.74
CA LYS A 119 -9.03 0.58 -3.90
C LYS A 119 -8.51 0.05 -2.57
N MET A 120 -8.70 0.79 -1.47
CA MET A 120 -8.36 0.26 -0.15
C MET A 120 -9.30 -0.89 0.25
N GLU A 121 -10.59 -0.82 -0.07
CA GLU A 121 -11.55 -1.90 0.21
C GLU A 121 -11.18 -3.20 -0.51
N SER A 122 -10.84 -3.14 -1.79
CA SER A 122 -10.37 -4.30 -2.56
C SER A 122 -9.02 -4.80 -2.09
N PHE A 123 -8.08 -3.90 -1.78
CA PHE A 123 -6.78 -4.28 -1.26
C PHE A 123 -6.87 -4.99 0.09
N LEU A 124 -7.65 -4.48 1.04
CA LEU A 124 -7.86 -5.12 2.34
C LEU A 124 -8.53 -6.49 2.21
N TYR A 125 -9.41 -6.65 1.22
CA TYR A 125 -10.09 -7.91 0.96
C TYR A 125 -9.10 -8.99 0.50
N ASP A 126 -8.24 -8.68 -0.47
CA ASP A 126 -7.21 -9.62 -0.94
C ASP A 126 -6.10 -9.84 0.08
N PHE A 127 -5.71 -8.81 0.82
CA PHE A 127 -4.76 -8.94 1.94
C PHE A 127 -5.29 -9.94 2.96
N ARG A 128 -6.56 -9.82 3.36
CA ARG A 128 -7.18 -10.77 4.30
C ARG A 128 -7.18 -12.19 3.75
N LYS A 129 -7.48 -12.39 2.46
CA LYS A 129 -7.38 -13.72 1.82
C LYS A 129 -5.96 -14.27 1.95
N VAL A 130 -4.96 -13.49 1.58
CA VAL A 130 -3.54 -13.89 1.60
C VAL A 130 -3.03 -14.21 3.01
N LEU A 131 -3.59 -13.61 4.06
CA LEU A 131 -3.24 -13.94 5.45
C LEU A 131 -3.83 -15.28 5.93
N MET A 132 -4.92 -15.74 5.34
CA MET A 132 -5.62 -16.96 5.73
C MET A 132 -5.06 -18.23 5.06
N PHE A 133 -4.25 -18.10 4.01
CA PHE A 133 -3.67 -19.20 3.23
C PHE A 133 -2.13 -19.19 3.28
#